data_AF-A0A6A4IVQ0-F1
#
_entry.id   AF-A0A6A4IVQ0-F1
#
_cell.length_a   1.000
_cell.length_b   1.000
_cell.length_c   1.000
_cell.angle_alpha   90.00
_cell.angle_beta   90.00
_cell.angle_gamma   90.00
#
_symmetry.space_group_name_H-M   'P 1'
#
loop_
_entity.id
_entity.type
_entity.pdbx_description
1 polymer ?
#
loop_
_entity_poly.entity_id
_entity_poly.type
_entity_poly.pdbx_seq_one_letter_code
_entity_poly.pdbx_strand_id
1 'polypeptide(L)'
;MDSANQQANREGADRNPAQQQRGYRGPPEKQTNKFIPNLHVKTEPKSKGKPNAPPHLPAGQHRNQDTTSSQSAVRNEPIRSSAFSTDFAVSEEQHVTEFTPAMTNLMLVANECLVQYSTDDTRLERSMIPEAFRYYFVAIAWIRIIALKDLQRQPLTQEEHNVLSALVAEKFTIPEPLDVYIKQYGSVVPSTESHLYPAFPPLPVQQVNGFGGYYGPLNVDTHNLYEEIPCLGVAAEAVRRSLTNDEPGPYQSALTTQNLIANENLLGYENLSLRLTEAKAKLLKLGISNTRFPEIVPSTGLNIRILQFVSNWIAQHPTFKTSHITCMSTGQGGSTTQLVNSEPSDVEFEHPVSPYCDNQMISYSTGRESTSNMGIGLYIGAQQKMVDMMLNLLFIDF
;
A
#
# COMPACT_ATOMS: atom_id res chain seq x y z
N MET A 1 37.39 57.06 -47.26
CA MET A 1 37.41 56.37 -48.56
C MET A 1 36.98 54.93 -48.34
N ASP A 2 35.78 54.50 -48.63
CA ASP A 2 34.50 55.10 -48.99
C ASP A 2 33.52 53.93 -48.84
N SER A 3 32.45 54.14 -48.07
CA SER A 3 31.09 54.25 -48.62
C SER A 3 30.50 52.87 -48.98
N ALA A 4 29.59 52.33 -48.18
CA ALA A 4 28.18 52.74 -48.03
C ALA A 4 27.25 52.04 -49.01
N ASN A 5 26.00 51.94 -48.55
CA ASN A 5 24.74 51.62 -49.23
C ASN A 5 24.37 50.15 -49.35
N GLN A 6 23.13 49.74 -49.07
CA GLN A 6 21.89 50.34 -48.52
C GLN A 6 20.94 49.12 -48.38
N GLN A 7 20.17 48.92 -47.30
CA GLN A 7 18.81 49.47 -47.11
C GLN A 7 17.93 49.30 -48.37
N ALA A 8 16.67 48.89 -48.35
CA ALA A 8 15.61 48.70 -47.36
C ALA A 8 14.57 47.78 -48.06
N ASN A 9 13.37 47.40 -47.60
CA ASN A 9 12.28 48.11 -46.93
C ASN A 9 11.06 47.14 -46.99
N ARG A 10 10.24 46.94 -45.96
CA ARG A 10 8.88 47.52 -45.75
C ARG A 10 8.22 46.74 -44.59
N GLU A 11 7.72 47.37 -43.51
CA GLU A 11 6.44 48.13 -43.37
C GLU A 11 5.21 47.23 -43.64
N GLY A 12 4.14 47.15 -42.84
CA GLY A 12 3.63 47.81 -41.62
C GLY A 12 2.60 46.84 -40.96
N ALA A 13 1.66 47.16 -40.08
CA ALA A 13 1.10 48.41 -39.57
C ALA A 13 0.24 48.10 -38.31
N ASP A 14 0.13 49.11 -37.43
CA ASP A 14 -1.00 49.50 -36.54
C ASP A 14 -2.03 48.48 -36.01
N ARG A 15 -2.25 48.51 -34.68
CA ARG A 15 -3.49 49.00 -34.01
C ARG A 15 -3.45 48.78 -32.47
N ASN A 16 -3.62 49.87 -31.72
CA ASN A 16 -4.15 49.91 -30.34
C ASN A 16 -5.71 49.99 -30.43
N PRO A 17 -6.55 49.67 -29.41
CA PRO A 17 -6.44 50.17 -28.03
C PRO A 17 -7.01 49.25 -26.90
N ALA A 18 -6.96 49.79 -25.68
CA ALA A 18 -7.40 49.29 -24.37
C ALA A 18 -8.77 48.59 -24.26
N GLN A 19 -8.86 47.61 -23.35
CA GLN A 19 -10.08 47.31 -22.58
C GLN A 19 -9.76 47.03 -21.11
N GLN A 20 -10.38 47.85 -20.26
CA GLN A 20 -10.53 47.71 -18.82
C GLN A 20 -11.59 46.62 -18.52
N GLN A 21 -11.34 45.75 -17.53
CA GLN A 21 -12.43 45.23 -16.70
C GLN A 21 -12.01 45.13 -15.23
N ARG A 22 -12.68 45.97 -14.43
CA ARG A 22 -12.94 45.81 -12.98
C ARG A 22 -13.76 44.52 -12.82
N GLY A 23 -13.55 43.65 -11.83
CA GLY A 23 -13.67 43.91 -10.40
C GLY A 23 -15.05 43.44 -9.90
N TYR A 24 -15.12 42.19 -9.41
CA TYR A 24 -16.18 41.75 -8.49
C TYR A 24 -15.56 40.87 -7.39
N ARG A 25 -15.52 41.44 -6.17
CA ARG A 25 -15.27 40.73 -4.92
C ARG A 25 -16.63 40.45 -4.29
N GLY A 26 -17.06 39.19 -4.28
CA GLY A 26 -18.19 38.74 -3.48
C GLY A 26 -17.76 38.46 -2.02
N PRO A 27 -18.66 38.61 -1.03
CA PRO A 27 -18.34 38.60 0.39
C PRO A 27 -18.21 37.18 0.98
N PRO A 28 -17.35 36.97 2.01
CA PRO A 28 -17.38 35.77 2.82
C PRO A 28 -18.33 35.98 4.00
N GLU A 29 -19.48 35.31 4.01
CA GLU A 29 -20.31 35.22 5.21
C GLU A 29 -20.63 33.77 5.59
N LYS A 30 -20.06 33.40 6.75
CA LYS A 30 -20.72 32.67 7.84
C LYS A 30 -21.29 31.29 7.51
N GLN A 31 -20.46 30.26 7.73
CA GLN A 31 -20.97 29.05 8.38
C GLN A 31 -20.15 28.74 9.62
N THR A 32 -20.85 28.83 10.75
CA THR A 32 -20.39 28.68 12.11
C THR A 32 -20.11 27.22 12.45
N ASN A 33 -18.95 26.98 13.04
CA ASN A 33 -18.64 25.81 13.87
C ASN A 33 -19.76 25.53 14.86
N LYS A 34 -20.41 24.38 14.73
CA LYS A 34 -21.17 23.73 15.81
C LYS A 34 -21.08 22.22 15.62
N PHE A 35 -20.19 21.57 16.36
CA PHE A 35 -20.50 20.36 17.13
C PHE A 35 -19.29 20.02 18.01
N ILE A 36 -19.32 20.58 19.22
CA ILE A 36 -18.65 20.02 20.40
C ILE A 36 -19.78 19.45 21.27
N PRO A 37 -19.69 18.19 21.70
CA PRO A 37 -20.22 17.83 23.01
C PRO A 37 -19.07 17.59 23.98
N ASN A 38 -19.10 18.39 25.05
CA ASN A 38 -18.21 18.31 26.20
C ASN A 38 -18.38 17.00 26.98
N LEU A 39 -17.25 16.58 27.54
CA LEU A 39 -17.04 15.89 28.80
C LEU A 39 -18.28 15.73 29.71
N HIS A 40 -18.45 14.50 30.23
CA HIS A 40 -18.88 14.28 31.60
C HIS A 40 -17.87 13.42 32.36
N VAL A 41 -17.26 14.06 33.35
CA VAL A 41 -16.51 13.51 34.47
C VAL A 41 -17.48 13.23 35.60
N LYS A 42 -17.39 12.04 36.23
CA LYS A 42 -17.75 11.67 37.64
C LYS A 42 -18.05 10.16 37.69
N THR A 43 -17.64 9.34 38.66
CA THR A 43 -16.91 9.46 39.93
C THR A 43 -16.54 8.04 40.37
N GLU A 44 -15.42 7.84 41.07
CA GLU A 44 -15.13 6.61 41.82
C GLU A 44 -16.17 6.33 42.92
N PRO A 45 -16.27 5.08 43.37
CA PRO A 45 -16.23 4.86 44.82
C PRO A 45 -15.25 3.75 45.24
N LYS A 46 -14.39 4.08 46.21
CA LYS A 46 -13.70 3.13 47.09
C LYS A 46 -14.69 2.55 48.10
N SER A 47 -14.70 1.23 48.32
CA SER A 47 -14.78 0.71 49.70
C SER A 47 -14.27 -0.73 49.84
N LYS A 48 -13.68 -0.96 51.02
CA LYS A 48 -13.01 -2.16 51.54
C LYS A 48 -14.01 -3.28 51.87
N GLY A 49 -13.57 -4.54 51.81
CA GLY A 49 -14.20 -5.63 52.56
C GLY A 49 -13.72 -7.05 52.20
N LYS A 50 -12.75 -7.57 52.95
CA LYS A 50 -12.61 -9.02 53.29
C LYS A 50 -13.25 -9.18 54.68
N PRO A 51 -13.83 -10.33 55.11
CA PRO A 51 -13.11 -11.61 55.19
C PRO A 51 -13.97 -12.92 55.16
N ASN A 52 -13.25 -14.04 55.33
CA ASN A 52 -13.65 -15.38 55.82
C ASN A 52 -13.86 -16.54 54.82
N ALA A 53 -13.00 -17.56 55.00
CA ALA A 53 -13.20 -18.98 54.71
C ALA A 53 -13.33 -19.72 56.08
N PRO A 54 -13.42 -21.07 56.19
CA PRO A 54 -13.98 -22.15 55.36
C PRO A 54 -15.04 -22.98 56.17
N PRO A 55 -15.55 -24.17 55.74
CA PRO A 55 -14.82 -25.42 56.00
C PRO A 55 -14.99 -26.60 54.99
N HIS A 56 -14.02 -27.50 55.13
CA HIS A 56 -13.76 -28.86 54.65
C HIS A 56 -14.87 -29.92 54.43
N LEU A 57 -14.61 -30.76 53.39
CA LEU A 57 -14.67 -32.25 53.28
C LEU A 57 -16.04 -32.96 53.08
N PRO A 58 -16.11 -34.20 52.50
CA PRO A 58 -15.02 -35.20 52.37
C PRO A 58 -14.81 -35.90 51.02
N ALA A 59 -13.67 -36.59 50.96
CA ALA A 59 -13.24 -37.55 49.95
C ALA A 59 -14.08 -38.85 50.01
N GLY A 60 -14.44 -39.38 48.84
CA GLY A 60 -15.14 -40.63 48.65
C GLY A 60 -14.33 -41.63 47.82
N GLN A 61 -13.65 -42.51 48.55
CA GLN A 61 -13.32 -43.92 48.30
C GLN A 61 -13.22 -44.47 46.85
N HIS A 62 -12.01 -44.99 46.58
CA HIS A 62 -11.75 -46.14 45.70
C HIS A 62 -12.69 -47.33 46.00
N ARG A 63 -13.25 -47.93 44.95
CA ARG A 63 -13.62 -49.35 44.94
C ARG A 63 -13.31 -49.95 43.57
N ASN A 64 -12.28 -50.78 43.53
CA ASN A 64 -12.07 -51.78 42.48
C ASN A 64 -13.11 -52.89 42.66
N GLN A 65 -13.69 -53.35 41.54
CA GLN A 65 -13.92 -54.78 41.31
C GLN A 65 -14.17 -55.04 39.82
N ASP A 66 -13.36 -55.94 39.28
CA ASP A 66 -13.42 -56.56 37.96
C ASP A 66 -14.79 -57.21 37.70
N THR A 67 -15.28 -57.22 36.45
CA THR A 67 -15.23 -58.37 35.50
C THR A 67 -16.21 -58.17 34.33
N THR A 68 -15.67 -58.29 33.11
CA THR A 68 -16.27 -58.83 31.87
C THR A 68 -17.76 -58.62 31.55
N SER A 69 -18.03 -57.83 30.51
CA SER A 69 -18.74 -58.34 29.31
C SER A 69 -18.73 -57.29 28.20
N SER A 70 -18.26 -57.73 27.03
CA SER A 70 -18.48 -57.18 25.69
C SER A 70 -19.77 -56.37 25.53
N GLN A 71 -19.63 -55.09 25.21
CA GLN A 71 -20.53 -54.39 24.29
C GLN A 71 -19.81 -53.14 23.76
N SER A 72 -19.63 -53.13 22.45
CA SER A 72 -19.15 -52.02 21.65
C SER A 72 -19.89 -50.73 22.00
N ALA A 73 -19.20 -49.80 22.67
CA ALA A 73 -19.61 -48.41 22.69
C ALA A 73 -19.44 -47.86 21.27
N VAL A 74 -20.49 -47.99 20.47
CA VAL A 74 -20.66 -47.21 19.25
C VAL A 74 -20.69 -45.76 19.70
N ARG A 75 -19.57 -45.08 19.50
CA ARG A 75 -19.41 -43.65 19.71
C ARG A 75 -20.44 -42.98 18.80
N ASN A 76 -21.49 -42.42 19.38
CA ASN A 76 -22.50 -41.64 18.67
C ASN A 76 -21.82 -40.40 18.09
N GLU A 77 -21.33 -40.51 16.85
CA GLU A 77 -21.00 -39.33 16.06
C GLU A 77 -22.31 -38.78 15.48
N PRO A 78 -22.74 -37.57 15.88
CA PRO A 78 -24.02 -36.98 15.45
C PRO A 78 -24.12 -36.76 13.93
N ILE A 79 -23.00 -36.89 13.21
CA ILE A 79 -22.91 -36.74 11.76
C ILE A 79 -23.38 -38.01 11.02
N ARG A 80 -23.25 -39.21 11.62
CA ARG A 80 -23.58 -40.47 10.92
C ARG A 80 -25.07 -40.81 10.89
N SER A 81 -25.89 -40.16 11.70
CA SER A 81 -27.35 -40.35 11.73
C SER A 81 -28.12 -39.35 10.87
N SER A 82 -27.43 -38.49 10.14
CA SER A 82 -28.06 -37.48 9.27
C SER A 82 -28.41 -38.09 7.91
N ALA A 83 -29.64 -37.87 7.43
CA ALA A 83 -30.12 -38.31 6.11
C ALA A 83 -29.37 -37.68 4.92
N PHE A 84 -28.38 -36.83 5.21
CA PHE A 84 -27.45 -36.24 4.25
C PHE A 84 -26.12 -37.00 4.16
N SER A 85 -25.98 -38.21 4.72
CA SER A 85 -24.71 -38.96 4.79
C SER A 85 -24.18 -39.52 3.46
N THR A 86 -24.43 -38.85 2.33
CA THR A 86 -23.70 -39.08 1.09
C THR A 86 -22.35 -38.37 1.17
N ASP A 87 -21.29 -39.16 1.30
CA ASP A 87 -19.88 -38.86 0.99
C ASP A 87 -19.40 -37.43 1.26
N PHE A 88 -19.43 -36.99 2.52
CA PHE A 88 -18.66 -35.82 2.94
C PHE A 88 -17.22 -36.24 3.25
N ALA A 89 -16.29 -35.85 2.39
CA ALA A 89 -14.88 -35.82 2.73
C ALA A 89 -14.62 -34.55 3.55
N VAL A 90 -14.32 -34.70 4.83
CA VAL A 90 -13.79 -33.61 5.64
C VAL A 90 -12.28 -33.56 5.34
N SER A 91 -11.88 -32.60 4.51
CA SER A 91 -10.46 -32.29 4.29
C SER A 91 -10.00 -31.26 5.34
N GLU A 92 -8.76 -31.36 5.80
CA GLU A 92 -8.19 -30.39 6.74
C GLU A 92 -7.94 -29.08 5.98
N GLU A 93 -8.66 -28.02 6.32
CA GLU A 93 -8.48 -26.72 5.69
C GLU A 93 -7.09 -26.18 6.03
N GLN A 94 -6.23 -26.08 5.02
CA GLN A 94 -4.98 -25.35 5.15
C GLN A 94 -5.32 -23.86 5.30
N HIS A 95 -5.34 -23.38 6.54
CA HIS A 95 -5.50 -21.95 6.81
C HIS A 95 -4.33 -21.18 6.19
N VAL A 96 -4.60 -20.52 5.07
CA VAL A 96 -3.69 -19.56 4.47
C VAL A 96 -3.59 -18.37 5.42
N THR A 97 -2.40 -18.17 6.00
CA THR A 97 -2.12 -17.07 6.93
C THR A 97 -1.50 -15.86 6.23
N GLU A 98 -1.31 -15.95 4.91
CA GLU A 98 -0.65 -14.91 4.12
C GLU A 98 -1.55 -14.38 3.01
N PHE A 99 -1.38 -13.12 2.65
CA PHE A 99 -2.04 -12.53 1.47
C PHE A 99 -1.07 -11.65 0.69
N THR A 100 -1.27 -11.55 -0.62
CA THR A 100 -0.45 -10.67 -1.47
C THR A 100 -1.06 -9.26 -1.49
N PRO A 101 -0.40 -8.26 -0.89
CA PRO A 101 -0.88 -6.88 -0.91
C PRO A 101 -0.68 -6.24 -2.28
N ALA A 102 -1.45 -5.20 -2.60
CA ALA A 102 -1.25 -4.37 -3.79
C ALA A 102 -1.26 -2.88 -3.41
N MET A 103 -0.35 -2.11 -3.99
CA MET A 103 -0.10 -0.67 -3.77
C MET A 103 -0.39 0.17 -5.02
N THR A 104 -1.36 -0.24 -5.82
CA THR A 104 -1.75 0.37 -7.10
C THR A 104 -2.04 1.87 -7.00
N ASN A 105 -2.66 2.28 -5.89
CA ASN A 105 -3.07 3.68 -5.68
C ASN A 105 -1.95 4.62 -5.17
N LEU A 106 -0.72 4.14 -4.93
CA LEU A 106 0.33 4.96 -4.33
C LEU A 106 0.66 6.20 -5.18
N MET A 107 0.70 6.06 -6.50
CA MET A 107 0.99 7.18 -7.40
C MET A 107 -0.16 8.18 -7.48
N LEU A 108 -1.41 7.72 -7.36
CA LEU A 108 -2.57 8.61 -7.23
C LEU A 108 -2.46 9.47 -5.97
N VAL A 109 -2.14 8.86 -4.82
CA VAL A 109 -1.94 9.61 -3.56
C VAL A 109 -0.80 10.63 -3.69
N ALA A 110 0.29 10.26 -4.36
CA ALA A 110 1.41 11.18 -4.61
C ALA A 110 1.00 12.37 -5.51
N ASN A 111 0.27 12.10 -6.59
CA ASN A 111 -0.19 13.11 -7.53
C ASN A 111 -1.21 14.07 -6.88
N GLU A 112 -2.16 13.55 -6.11
CA GLU A 112 -3.10 14.38 -5.35
C GLU A 112 -2.38 15.28 -4.34
N CYS A 113 -1.37 14.75 -3.63
CA CYS A 113 -0.55 15.57 -2.74
C CYS A 113 0.14 16.71 -3.51
N LEU A 114 0.72 16.43 -4.69
CA LEU A 114 1.36 17.45 -5.52
C LEU A 114 0.39 18.53 -5.98
N VAL A 115 -0.84 18.17 -6.36
CA VAL A 115 -1.89 19.12 -6.77
C VAL A 115 -2.29 20.04 -5.61
N GLN A 116 -2.40 19.52 -4.39
CA GLN A 116 -2.69 20.37 -3.24
C GLN A 116 -1.51 21.29 -2.91
N TYR A 117 -0.27 20.78 -2.92
CA TYR A 117 0.91 21.62 -2.72
C TYR A 117 1.05 22.71 -3.78
N SER A 118 0.70 22.45 -5.04
CA SER A 118 0.78 23.45 -6.11
C SER A 118 -0.29 24.54 -5.97
N THR A 119 -1.43 24.20 -5.38
CA THR A 119 -2.51 25.15 -5.07
C THR A 119 -2.08 26.11 -3.96
N ASP A 120 -1.35 25.62 -2.95
CA ASP A 120 -0.86 26.43 -1.82
C ASP A 120 0.42 27.21 -2.14
N ASP A 121 1.37 26.60 -2.87
CA ASP A 121 2.64 27.21 -3.26
C ASP A 121 2.79 27.31 -4.78
N THR A 122 2.51 28.51 -5.30
CA THR A 122 2.75 28.90 -6.70
C THR A 122 4.20 28.73 -7.17
N ARG A 123 5.17 28.55 -6.26
CA ARG A 123 6.60 28.37 -6.57
C ARG A 123 7.05 26.91 -6.52
N LEU A 124 6.12 25.96 -6.35
CA LEU A 124 6.41 24.52 -6.28
C LEU A 124 7.35 24.08 -7.42
N GLU A 125 7.04 24.44 -8.66
CA GLU A 125 7.77 24.03 -9.87
C GLU A 125 9.24 24.49 -9.90
N ARG A 126 9.57 25.58 -9.19
CA ARG A 126 10.97 26.05 -9.05
C ARG A 126 11.70 25.35 -7.93
N SER A 127 10.96 24.78 -6.99
CA SER A 127 11.49 24.29 -5.73
C SER A 127 11.64 22.76 -5.69
N MET A 128 10.82 22.03 -6.45
CA MET A 128 10.76 20.57 -6.43
C MET A 128 10.45 20.04 -7.84
N ILE A 129 11.08 18.94 -8.20
CA ILE A 129 10.74 18.19 -9.41
C ILE A 129 9.66 17.16 -9.04
N PRO A 130 8.50 17.12 -9.73
CA PRO A 130 7.41 16.18 -9.42
C PRO A 130 7.86 14.71 -9.33
N GLU A 131 8.75 14.27 -10.23
CA GLU A 131 9.29 12.91 -10.25
C GLU A 131 10.08 12.58 -8.97
N ALA A 132 10.79 13.55 -8.38
CA ALA A 132 11.51 13.34 -7.13
C ALA A 132 10.55 13.17 -5.94
N PHE A 133 9.41 13.86 -5.98
CA PHE A 133 8.35 13.71 -4.99
C PHE A 133 7.64 12.35 -5.09
N ARG A 134 7.33 11.89 -6.31
CA ARG A 134 6.77 10.53 -6.52
C ARG A 134 7.75 9.45 -6.10
N TYR A 135 9.04 9.61 -6.45
CA TYR A 135 10.11 8.73 -5.99
C TYR A 135 10.16 8.62 -4.46
N TYR A 136 9.99 9.75 -3.76
CA TYR A 136 9.94 9.74 -2.31
C TYR A 136 8.82 8.85 -1.77
N PHE A 137 7.63 8.89 -2.37
CA PHE A 137 6.50 8.03 -1.97
C PHE A 137 6.82 6.56 -2.17
N VAL A 138 7.38 6.19 -3.32
CA VAL A 138 7.83 4.81 -3.60
C VAL A 138 8.89 4.35 -2.59
N ALA A 139 9.86 5.20 -2.28
CA ALA A 139 10.92 4.88 -1.33
C ALA A 139 10.40 4.72 0.10
N ILE A 140 9.49 5.59 0.55
CA ILE A 140 8.84 5.46 1.85
C ILE A 140 7.99 4.18 1.93
N ALA A 141 7.27 3.83 0.86
CA ALA A 141 6.52 2.58 0.80
C ALA A 141 7.44 1.36 0.95
N TRP A 142 8.60 1.33 0.27
CA TRP A 142 9.57 0.26 0.45
C TRP A 142 10.21 0.21 1.83
N ILE A 143 10.54 1.36 2.43
CA ILE A 143 11.02 1.40 3.81
C ILE A 143 9.98 0.80 4.77
N ARG A 144 8.69 1.07 4.53
CA ARG A 144 7.58 0.48 5.28
C ARG A 144 7.49 -1.03 5.06
N ILE A 145 7.60 -1.52 3.83
CA ILE A 145 7.58 -2.95 3.50
C ILE A 145 8.70 -3.67 4.26
N ILE A 146 9.94 -3.19 4.17
CA ILE A 146 11.08 -3.83 4.84
C ILE A 146 10.88 -3.84 6.35
N ALA A 147 10.41 -2.73 6.93
CA ALA A 147 10.09 -2.66 8.36
C ALA A 147 9.01 -3.65 8.79
N LEU A 148 7.96 -3.82 7.97
CA LEU A 148 6.91 -4.81 8.22
C LEU A 148 7.46 -6.23 8.21
N LYS A 149 8.30 -6.57 7.24
CA LYS A 149 8.97 -7.88 7.16
C LYS A 149 9.78 -8.15 8.44
N ASP A 150 10.59 -7.20 8.89
CA ASP A 150 11.39 -7.34 10.13
C ASP A 150 10.49 -7.54 11.37
N LEU A 151 9.47 -6.69 11.50
CA LEU A 151 8.54 -6.72 12.63
C LEU A 151 7.74 -8.03 12.68
N GLN A 152 7.34 -8.57 11.53
CA GLN A 152 6.59 -9.81 11.39
C GLN A 152 7.48 -11.06 11.35
N ARG A 153 8.81 -10.89 11.52
CA ARG A 153 9.79 -11.99 11.48
C ARG A 153 9.78 -12.76 10.15
N GLN A 154 9.43 -12.09 9.07
CA GLN A 154 9.58 -12.62 7.71
C GLN A 154 11.06 -12.61 7.31
N PRO A 155 11.48 -13.53 6.43
CA PRO A 155 12.85 -13.55 5.94
C PRO A 155 13.19 -12.26 5.17
N LEU A 156 14.30 -11.63 5.57
CA LEU A 156 14.85 -10.46 4.92
C LEU A 156 16.02 -10.86 4.00
N THR A 157 16.15 -10.19 2.87
CA THR A 157 17.34 -10.32 2.03
C THR A 157 18.53 -9.55 2.64
N GLN A 158 19.73 -9.80 2.12
CA GLN A 158 20.92 -9.08 2.57
C GLN A 158 20.81 -7.57 2.31
N GLU A 159 20.25 -7.19 1.16
CA GLU A 159 20.06 -5.79 0.79
C GLU A 159 19.03 -5.11 1.70
N GLU A 160 17.97 -5.80 2.07
CA GLU A 160 16.98 -5.30 3.03
C GLU A 160 17.61 -5.06 4.41
N HIS A 161 18.42 -6.00 4.91
CA HIS A 161 19.19 -5.80 6.15
C HIS A 161 20.14 -4.59 6.07
N ASN A 162 20.81 -4.41 4.92
CA ASN A 162 21.69 -3.27 4.70
C ASN A 162 20.89 -1.95 4.71
N VAL A 163 19.70 -1.92 4.10
CA VAL A 163 18.81 -0.76 4.11
C VAL A 163 18.35 -0.43 5.53
N LEU A 164 17.88 -1.41 6.31
CA LEU A 164 17.50 -1.21 7.71
C LEU A 164 18.64 -0.60 8.52
N SER A 165 19.84 -1.17 8.38
CA SER A 165 21.04 -0.73 9.08
C SER A 165 21.43 0.70 8.70
N ALA A 166 21.32 1.04 7.41
CA ALA A 166 21.68 2.35 6.90
C ALA A 166 20.66 3.44 7.27
N LEU A 167 19.41 3.08 7.55
CA LEU A 167 18.31 4.00 7.86
C LEU A 167 17.94 4.06 9.35
N VAL A 168 18.64 3.32 10.22
CA VAL A 168 18.28 3.20 11.64
C VAL A 168 18.21 4.55 12.38
N ALA A 169 19.08 5.49 12.02
CA ALA A 169 19.14 6.83 12.63
C ALA A 169 18.36 7.89 11.85
N GLU A 170 17.78 7.52 10.70
CA GLU A 170 17.12 8.47 9.81
C GLU A 170 15.66 8.66 10.20
N LYS A 171 15.20 9.91 10.06
CA LYS A 171 13.83 10.32 10.36
C LYS A 171 13.30 11.11 9.18
N PHE A 172 12.22 10.62 8.59
CA PHE A 172 11.60 11.22 7.42
C PHE A 172 10.26 11.86 7.78
N THR A 173 10.01 13.04 7.24
CA THR A 173 8.75 13.78 7.39
C THR A 173 7.84 13.42 6.23
N ILE A 174 6.66 12.91 6.53
CA ILE A 174 5.69 12.50 5.51
C ILE A 174 4.38 13.27 5.69
N PRO A 175 3.67 13.57 4.59
CA PRO A 175 2.34 14.18 4.68
C PRO A 175 1.32 13.13 5.14
N GLU A 176 0.28 13.57 5.85
CA GLU A 176 -0.76 12.71 6.41
C GLU A 176 -1.41 11.76 5.38
N PRO A 177 -1.71 12.16 4.13
CA PRO A 177 -2.23 11.22 3.13
C PRO A 177 -1.32 10.01 2.87
N LEU A 178 0.00 10.22 2.79
CA LEU A 178 0.96 9.14 2.63
C LEU A 178 1.01 8.27 3.89
N ASP A 179 1.02 8.89 5.07
CA ASP A 179 1.06 8.18 6.35
C ASP A 179 -0.16 7.26 6.53
N VAL A 180 -1.36 7.78 6.26
CA VAL A 180 -2.60 6.99 6.30
C VAL A 180 -2.54 5.86 5.28
N TYR A 181 -2.11 6.13 4.06
CA TYR A 181 -2.02 5.13 2.99
C TYR A 181 -1.10 3.96 3.37
N ILE A 182 0.15 4.23 3.76
CA ILE A 182 1.12 3.17 4.07
C ILE A 182 0.81 2.41 5.37
N LYS A 183 0.05 3.01 6.30
CA LYS A 183 -0.44 2.35 7.52
C LYS A 183 -1.55 1.35 7.28
N GLN A 184 -2.21 1.40 6.12
CA GLN A 184 -3.17 0.36 5.76
C GLN A 184 -2.46 -0.99 5.61
N TYR A 185 -1.18 -1.00 5.23
CA TYR A 185 -0.40 -2.20 5.01
C TYR A 185 0.17 -2.72 6.32
N GLY A 186 -0.15 -3.98 6.65
CA GLY A 186 0.26 -4.64 7.88
C GLY A 186 -0.58 -5.89 8.14
N SER A 187 -0.37 -6.53 9.29
CA SER A 187 -1.15 -7.70 9.70
C SER A 187 -2.61 -7.32 9.96
N VAL A 188 -3.52 -8.14 9.47
CA VAL A 188 -4.97 -7.93 9.61
C VAL A 188 -5.56 -9.05 10.46
N VAL A 189 -6.50 -8.71 11.33
CA VAL A 189 -7.32 -9.69 12.06
C VAL A 189 -8.75 -9.59 11.51
N PRO A 190 -9.11 -10.40 10.50
CA PRO A 190 -10.49 -10.54 10.04
C PRO A 190 -11.42 -11.03 11.16
N SER A 191 -12.74 -10.96 10.92
CA SER A 191 -13.77 -11.46 11.84
C SER A 191 -13.67 -12.96 12.12
N THR A 192 -12.90 -13.71 11.32
CA THR A 192 -12.59 -15.13 11.52
C THR A 192 -11.49 -15.38 12.56
N GLU A 193 -11.01 -14.32 13.24
CA GLU A 193 -10.05 -14.33 14.35
C GLU A 193 -8.63 -14.85 14.01
N SER A 194 -8.39 -15.26 12.77
CA SER A 194 -7.08 -15.71 12.29
C SER A 194 -6.25 -14.54 11.78
N HIS A 195 -5.02 -14.39 12.27
CA HIS A 195 -4.12 -13.34 11.78
C HIS A 195 -3.69 -13.60 10.34
N LEU A 196 -3.88 -12.62 9.47
CA LEU A 196 -3.37 -12.61 8.10
C LEU A 196 -2.18 -11.64 7.98
N TYR A 197 -1.10 -12.13 7.38
CA TYR A 197 0.15 -11.40 7.21
C TYR A 197 0.38 -11.07 5.73
N PRO A 198 0.75 -9.84 5.38
CA PRO A 198 1.07 -9.50 4.00
C PRO A 198 2.38 -10.17 3.59
N ALA A 199 2.37 -10.93 2.49
CA ALA A 199 3.56 -11.50 1.87
C ALA A 199 4.06 -10.55 0.78
N PHE A 200 5.13 -9.80 1.08
CA PHE A 200 5.74 -8.87 0.12
C PHE A 200 6.86 -9.54 -0.70
N PRO A 201 7.04 -9.15 -1.96
CA PRO A 201 8.20 -9.58 -2.73
C PRO A 201 9.50 -9.06 -2.10
N PRO A 202 10.66 -9.67 -2.41
CA PRO A 202 11.95 -9.12 -2.06
C PRO A 202 12.15 -7.70 -2.62
N LEU A 203 12.89 -6.86 -1.90
CA LEU A 203 13.38 -5.57 -2.41
C LEU A 203 13.98 -5.76 -3.82
N PRO A 204 13.55 -4.99 -4.84
CA PRO A 204 14.09 -5.10 -6.18
C PRO A 204 15.56 -4.67 -6.20
N VAL A 205 16.41 -5.58 -6.67
CA VAL A 205 17.87 -5.40 -6.75
C VAL A 205 18.44 -5.63 -8.15
N GLN A 206 17.59 -6.01 -9.11
CA GLN A 206 18.06 -6.29 -10.45
C GLN A 206 18.44 -4.99 -11.16
N GLN A 207 19.43 -5.11 -12.06
CA GLN A 207 19.91 -3.98 -12.85
C GLN A 207 19.35 -4.02 -14.26
N VAL A 208 18.82 -2.89 -14.72
CA VAL A 208 18.40 -2.68 -16.11
C VAL A 208 19.14 -1.45 -16.64
N ASN A 209 19.84 -1.60 -17.77
CA ASN A 209 20.70 -0.57 -18.36
C ASN A 209 21.72 0.04 -17.36
N GLY A 210 22.24 -0.79 -16.45
CA GLY A 210 23.26 -0.39 -15.47
C GLY A 210 22.73 0.36 -14.25
N PHE A 211 21.41 0.46 -14.07
CA PHE A 211 20.77 1.05 -12.88
C PHE A 211 20.01 -0.02 -12.11
N GLY A 212 20.10 0.03 -10.77
CA GLY A 212 19.41 -0.91 -9.88
C GLY A 212 17.97 -0.55 -9.57
N GLY A 213 17.36 -1.37 -8.72
CA GLY A 213 16.01 -1.15 -8.18
C GLY A 213 14.89 -1.75 -9.01
N TYR A 214 15.18 -2.64 -9.97
CA TYR A 214 14.19 -3.30 -10.81
C TYR A 214 13.87 -4.72 -10.33
N TYR A 215 12.67 -5.22 -10.63
CA TYR A 215 12.32 -6.64 -10.42
C TYR A 215 12.94 -7.56 -11.48
N GLY A 216 13.48 -6.98 -12.54
CA GLY A 216 14.04 -7.67 -13.70
C GLY A 216 13.45 -7.18 -15.02
N PRO A 217 13.74 -7.86 -16.14
CA PRO A 217 13.16 -7.53 -17.43
C PRO A 217 11.63 -7.65 -17.41
N LEU A 218 10.92 -6.68 -17.98
CA LEU A 218 9.48 -6.71 -18.09
C LEU A 218 9.02 -7.83 -19.04
N ASN A 219 8.28 -8.80 -18.51
CA ASN A 219 7.78 -9.97 -19.24
C ASN A 219 6.46 -10.48 -18.62
N VAL A 220 5.92 -11.60 -19.14
CA VAL A 220 4.66 -12.22 -18.68
C VAL A 220 4.69 -12.59 -17.20
N ASP A 221 5.86 -12.94 -16.65
CA ASP A 221 5.97 -13.38 -15.26
C ASP A 221 6.13 -12.20 -14.29
N THR A 222 6.65 -11.07 -14.76
CA THR A 222 7.03 -9.93 -13.91
C THR A 222 6.11 -8.72 -14.04
N HIS A 223 5.27 -8.63 -15.08
CA HIS A 223 4.44 -7.44 -15.29
C HIS A 223 3.50 -7.17 -14.10
N ASN A 224 2.89 -8.21 -13.53
CA ASN A 224 2.03 -8.09 -12.35
C ASN A 224 2.77 -7.45 -11.16
N LEU A 225 4.05 -7.79 -10.94
CA LEU A 225 4.83 -7.18 -9.86
C LEU A 225 5.03 -5.68 -10.08
N TYR A 226 5.27 -5.26 -11.32
CA TYR A 226 5.39 -3.85 -11.67
C TYR A 226 4.06 -3.08 -11.58
N GLU A 227 2.93 -3.76 -11.78
CA GLU A 227 1.59 -3.18 -11.72
C GLU A 227 1.02 -3.15 -10.29
N GLU A 228 1.42 -4.09 -9.43
CA GLU A 228 0.87 -4.23 -8.07
C GLU A 228 1.75 -3.60 -6.99
N ILE A 229 3.09 -3.68 -7.10
CA ILE A 229 4.02 -3.14 -6.09
C ILE A 229 4.96 -2.12 -6.73
N PRO A 230 5.03 -0.87 -6.21
CA PRO A 230 5.82 0.20 -6.82
C PRO A 230 7.29 -0.16 -6.91
N CYS A 231 7.93 0.19 -8.03
CA CYS A 231 9.31 -0.22 -8.30
C CYS A 231 10.29 0.96 -8.16
N LEU A 232 11.30 0.82 -7.29
CA LEU A 232 12.29 1.87 -7.01
C LEU A 232 13.06 2.30 -8.26
N GLY A 233 13.48 1.34 -9.09
CA GLY A 233 14.24 1.57 -10.31
C GLY A 233 13.44 2.36 -11.35
N VAL A 234 12.15 2.08 -11.49
CA VAL A 234 11.25 2.81 -12.40
C VAL A 234 11.10 4.28 -11.95
N ALA A 235 10.83 4.49 -10.66
CA ALA A 235 10.74 5.86 -10.12
C ALA A 235 12.08 6.60 -10.15
N ALA A 236 13.20 5.92 -9.87
CA ALA A 236 14.54 6.49 -9.98
C ALA A 236 14.89 6.86 -11.43
N GLU A 237 14.45 6.07 -12.40
CA GLU A 237 14.59 6.38 -13.81
C GLU A 237 13.82 7.65 -14.18
N ALA A 238 12.56 7.80 -13.74
CA ALA A 238 11.81 9.04 -13.96
C ALA A 238 12.56 10.27 -13.42
N VAL A 239 13.16 10.16 -12.22
CA VAL A 239 14.02 11.21 -11.66
C VAL A 239 15.23 11.49 -12.55
N ARG A 240 15.96 10.47 -13.01
CA ARG A 240 17.11 10.68 -13.92
C ARG A 240 16.71 11.31 -15.24
N ARG A 241 15.60 10.86 -15.83
CA ARG A 241 15.04 11.36 -17.08
C ARG A 241 14.53 12.79 -16.93
N SER A 242 14.07 13.20 -15.74
CA SER A 242 13.75 14.60 -15.47
C SER A 242 14.95 15.55 -15.66
N LEU A 243 16.18 15.04 -15.57
CA LEU A 243 17.41 15.82 -15.72
C LEU A 243 17.94 15.87 -17.15
N THR A 244 17.26 15.26 -18.12
CA THR A 244 17.57 15.45 -19.54
C THR A 244 16.98 16.77 -20.06
N ASN A 245 17.27 17.09 -21.32
CA ASN A 245 16.65 18.20 -22.04
C ASN A 245 15.42 17.76 -22.86
N ASP A 246 14.91 16.55 -22.61
CA ASP A 246 13.71 16.06 -23.30
C ASP A 246 12.51 16.92 -22.90
N GLU A 247 11.59 17.14 -23.84
CA GLU A 247 10.35 17.89 -23.59
C GLU A 247 9.46 17.20 -22.53
N PRO A 248 8.54 17.92 -21.86
CA PRO A 248 7.52 17.30 -21.03
C PRO A 248 6.70 16.29 -21.85
N GLY A 249 6.35 15.15 -21.24
CA GLY A 249 5.63 14.07 -21.90
C GLY A 249 6.28 12.69 -21.73
N PRO A 250 5.86 11.70 -22.53
CA PRO A 250 6.36 10.33 -22.42
C PRO A 250 7.85 10.25 -22.73
N TYR A 251 8.54 9.32 -22.06
CA TYR A 251 9.97 9.07 -22.27
C TYR A 251 10.24 7.59 -22.50
N GLN A 252 11.34 7.29 -23.18
CA GLN A 252 11.75 5.92 -23.42
C GLN A 252 12.28 5.28 -22.12
N SER A 253 11.44 4.46 -21.48
CA SER A 253 11.84 3.64 -20.32
C SER A 253 12.89 2.59 -20.69
N ALA A 254 13.77 2.26 -19.74
CA ALA A 254 14.71 1.16 -19.83
C ALA A 254 14.02 -0.21 -19.92
N LEU A 255 12.76 -0.31 -19.47
CA LEU A 255 11.95 -1.53 -19.54
C LEU A 255 11.25 -1.72 -20.90
N THR A 256 11.26 -0.71 -21.77
CA THR A 256 10.68 -0.83 -23.10
C THR A 256 11.54 -1.75 -23.97
N THR A 257 10.93 -2.81 -24.49
CA THR A 257 11.52 -3.76 -25.43
C THR A 257 10.90 -3.60 -26.82
N GLN A 258 11.29 -4.45 -27.78
CA GLN A 258 10.67 -4.45 -29.11
C GLN A 258 9.18 -4.80 -29.08
N ASN A 259 8.75 -5.59 -28.09
CA ASN A 259 7.40 -6.15 -28.01
C ASN A 259 6.55 -5.52 -26.89
N LEU A 260 7.17 -4.82 -25.94
CA LEU A 260 6.50 -4.25 -24.77
C LEU A 260 6.91 -2.79 -24.59
N ILE A 261 5.91 -1.92 -24.49
CA ILE A 261 6.10 -0.49 -24.25
C ILE A 261 5.70 -0.19 -22.81
N ALA A 262 6.63 0.37 -22.04
CA ALA A 262 6.33 0.87 -20.70
C ALA A 262 5.25 1.96 -20.77
N ASN A 263 4.26 1.88 -19.88
CA ASN A 263 3.14 2.81 -19.80
C ASN A 263 2.77 3.07 -18.33
N GLU A 264 1.72 3.86 -18.13
CA GLU A 264 1.23 4.30 -16.81
C GLU A 264 0.72 3.15 -15.92
N ASN A 265 0.57 1.92 -16.45
CA ASN A 265 0.25 0.76 -15.63
C ASN A 265 1.44 0.31 -14.77
N LEU A 266 2.68 0.62 -15.19
CA LEU A 266 3.87 0.33 -14.37
C LEU A 266 3.97 1.34 -13.23
N LEU A 267 3.84 0.87 -12.00
CA LEU A 267 3.86 1.75 -10.83
C LEU A 267 5.20 2.47 -10.69
N GLY A 268 5.13 3.80 -10.77
CA GLY A 268 6.28 4.71 -10.75
C GLY A 268 6.69 5.22 -12.13
N TYR A 269 6.15 4.67 -13.22
CA TYR A 269 6.27 5.24 -14.55
C TYR A 269 5.22 6.33 -14.73
N GLU A 270 5.67 7.54 -15.03
CA GLU A 270 4.82 8.72 -15.23
C GLU A 270 5.45 9.60 -16.30
N ASN A 271 4.62 10.33 -17.05
CA ASN A 271 5.12 11.27 -18.05
C ASN A 271 5.97 12.36 -17.38
N LEU A 272 7.02 12.81 -18.09
CA LEU A 272 7.89 13.88 -17.61
C LEU A 272 7.10 15.18 -17.49
N SER A 273 7.16 15.78 -16.32
CA SER A 273 6.44 17.02 -16.01
C SER A 273 7.20 18.25 -16.55
N LEU A 274 6.63 19.44 -16.41
CA LEU A 274 7.39 20.67 -16.64
C LEU A 274 8.49 20.79 -15.58
N ARG A 275 9.74 20.93 -16.02
CA ARG A 275 10.93 20.88 -15.15
C ARG A 275 11.76 22.14 -15.33
N LEU A 276 11.63 23.08 -14.38
CA LEU A 276 12.42 24.31 -14.39
C LEU A 276 13.88 24.06 -14.03
N THR A 277 14.78 24.84 -14.62
CA THR A 277 16.23 24.70 -14.44
C THR A 277 16.64 24.82 -12.97
N GLU A 278 15.95 25.65 -12.20
CA GLU A 278 16.19 25.83 -10.76
C GLU A 278 15.92 24.54 -9.97
N ALA A 279 14.85 23.82 -10.31
CA ALA A 279 14.51 22.56 -9.67
C ALA A 279 15.51 21.46 -10.06
N LYS A 280 15.92 21.39 -11.34
CA LYS A 280 16.98 20.48 -11.82
C LYS A 280 18.29 20.72 -11.08
N ALA A 281 18.67 21.98 -10.88
CA ALA A 281 19.90 22.36 -10.18
C ALA A 281 19.95 21.83 -8.74
N LYS A 282 18.81 21.65 -8.06
CA LYS A 282 18.78 21.04 -6.73
C LYS A 282 19.16 19.57 -6.76
N LEU A 283 18.61 18.79 -7.68
CA LEU A 283 18.97 17.36 -7.82
C LEU A 283 20.42 17.19 -8.27
N LEU A 284 20.91 18.04 -9.19
CA LEU A 284 22.31 18.05 -9.61
C LEU A 284 23.25 18.28 -8.42
N LYS A 285 22.90 19.19 -7.49
CA LYS A 285 23.68 19.42 -6.24
C LYS A 285 23.71 18.21 -5.32
N LEU A 286 22.71 17.33 -5.37
CA LEU A 286 22.71 16.07 -4.63
C LEU A 286 23.62 14.99 -5.28
N GLY A 287 24.16 15.28 -6.47
CA GLY A 287 25.02 14.38 -7.25
C GLY A 287 24.25 13.44 -8.17
N ILE A 288 22.98 13.76 -8.46
CA ILE A 288 22.11 12.99 -9.36
C ILE A 288 22.22 13.60 -10.76
N SER A 289 22.37 12.77 -11.77
CA SER A 289 22.32 13.15 -13.18
C SER A 289 21.52 12.13 -13.98
N ASN A 290 21.34 12.38 -15.28
CA ASN A 290 20.73 11.40 -16.19
C ASN A 290 21.48 10.06 -16.23
N THR A 291 22.80 10.07 -16.01
CA THR A 291 23.69 8.90 -16.05
C THR A 291 24.16 8.42 -14.68
N ARG A 292 23.84 9.13 -13.59
CA ARG A 292 24.33 8.82 -12.25
C ARG A 292 23.22 8.93 -11.22
N PHE A 293 23.01 7.86 -10.47
CA PHE A 293 22.08 7.82 -9.35
C PHE A 293 22.77 7.19 -8.14
N PRO A 294 23.31 7.99 -7.20
CA PRO A 294 24.01 7.45 -6.04
C PRO A 294 23.03 6.73 -5.10
N GLU A 295 23.23 5.43 -4.91
CA GLU A 295 22.39 4.60 -4.05
C GLU A 295 23.05 4.41 -2.67
N ILE A 296 22.24 4.31 -1.61
CA ILE A 296 22.73 4.05 -0.25
C ILE A 296 23.18 2.59 -0.10
N VAL A 297 22.42 1.67 -0.71
CA VAL A 297 22.77 0.25 -0.85
C VAL A 297 22.83 -0.05 -2.35
N PRO A 298 23.96 -0.60 -2.86
CA PRO A 298 24.12 -0.84 -4.29
C PRO A 298 22.99 -1.69 -4.90
N SER A 299 22.61 -1.33 -6.12
CA SER A 299 21.60 -1.98 -6.95
C SER A 299 20.15 -1.91 -6.45
N THR A 300 19.85 -1.19 -5.36
CA THR A 300 18.49 -1.08 -4.80
C THR A 300 17.67 0.07 -5.42
N GLY A 301 18.32 1.02 -6.10
CA GLY A 301 17.67 2.25 -6.54
C GLY A 301 17.26 3.18 -5.39
N LEU A 302 17.70 2.93 -4.15
CA LEU A 302 17.37 3.75 -2.98
C LEU A 302 18.41 4.86 -2.76
N ASN A 303 17.99 6.12 -2.77
CA ASN A 303 18.84 7.30 -2.70
C ASN A 303 18.42 8.22 -1.55
N ILE A 304 19.11 8.05 -0.42
CA ILE A 304 18.85 8.78 0.82
C ILE A 304 18.89 10.30 0.68
N ARG A 305 19.69 10.85 -0.24
CA ARG A 305 19.79 12.30 -0.43
C ARG A 305 18.51 12.88 -0.98
N ILE A 306 17.83 12.17 -1.89
CA ILE A 306 16.50 12.57 -2.35
C ILE A 306 15.50 12.48 -1.21
N LEU A 307 15.54 11.41 -0.43
CA LEU A 307 14.61 11.23 0.70
C LEU A 307 14.74 12.36 1.71
N GLN A 308 15.96 12.70 2.11
CA GLN A 308 16.23 13.83 3.02
C GLN A 308 15.80 15.17 2.39
N PHE A 309 16.08 15.38 1.11
CA PHE A 309 15.68 16.60 0.41
C PHE A 309 14.16 16.79 0.37
N VAL A 310 13.41 15.77 -0.04
CA VAL A 310 11.94 15.82 -0.13
C VAL A 310 11.30 15.88 1.26
N SER A 311 11.80 15.11 2.22
CA SER A 311 11.39 15.17 3.64
C SER A 311 11.53 16.57 4.22
N ASN A 312 12.69 17.21 4.04
CA ASN A 312 12.93 18.58 4.51
C ASN A 312 12.06 19.60 3.80
N TRP A 313 11.80 19.39 2.50
CA TRP A 313 10.89 20.23 1.74
C TRP A 313 9.46 20.11 2.30
N ILE A 314 8.93 18.90 2.50
CA ILE A 314 7.61 18.67 3.12
C ILE A 314 7.52 19.35 4.48
N ALA A 315 8.55 19.23 5.33
CA ALA A 315 8.56 19.85 6.66
C ALA A 315 8.44 21.38 6.64
N GLN A 316 8.80 22.03 5.52
CA GLN A 316 8.72 23.49 5.37
C GLN A 316 7.37 23.97 4.80
N HIS A 317 6.52 23.06 4.30
CA HIS A 317 5.27 23.40 3.63
C HIS A 317 4.07 22.90 4.44
N PRO A 318 3.27 23.79 5.05
CA PRO A 318 2.21 23.42 5.98
C PRO A 318 0.90 22.94 5.33
N THR A 319 0.90 22.60 4.03
CA THR A 319 -0.29 22.15 3.28
C THR A 319 -0.98 20.95 3.92
N PHE A 320 -0.19 20.00 4.40
CA PHE A 320 -0.71 18.83 5.12
C PHE A 320 -0.19 18.82 6.55
N LYS A 321 -0.98 18.23 7.44
CA LYS A 321 -0.45 17.72 8.70
C LYS A 321 0.67 16.73 8.37
N THR A 322 1.77 16.83 9.09
CA THR A 322 2.93 15.96 8.88
C THR A 322 3.13 15.03 10.06
N SER A 323 3.64 13.84 9.77
CA SER A 323 4.14 12.91 10.77
C SER A 323 5.59 12.57 10.46
N HIS A 324 6.27 12.00 11.44
CA HIS A 324 7.62 11.53 11.26
C HIS A 324 7.67 10.03 11.38
N ILE A 325 8.30 9.41 10.39
CA ILE A 325 8.55 7.99 10.38
C ILE A 325 10.04 7.73 10.54
N THR A 326 10.33 6.70 11.33
CA THR A 326 11.62 6.01 11.36
C THR A 326 11.37 4.59 10.89
N CYS A 327 12.41 3.90 10.43
CA CYS A 327 12.25 2.52 9.98
C CYS A 327 11.64 1.61 11.07
N MET A 328 11.91 1.89 12.36
CA MET A 328 11.46 1.08 13.49
C MET A 328 10.12 1.52 14.11
N SER A 329 9.60 2.72 13.80
CA SER A 329 8.45 3.29 14.52
C SER A 329 7.08 2.97 13.90
N THR A 330 7.04 2.14 12.87
CA THR A 330 5.80 1.84 12.15
C THR A 330 5.12 0.62 12.79
N GLY A 331 3.83 0.71 13.16
CA GLY A 331 3.12 -0.38 13.84
C GLY A 331 2.93 -1.61 12.94
N GLN A 332 2.74 -2.80 13.52
CA GLN A 332 2.54 -4.03 12.73
C GLN A 332 1.16 -4.13 12.06
N GLY A 333 0.15 -3.50 12.65
CA GLY A 333 -1.24 -3.60 12.19
C GLY A 333 -1.48 -2.94 10.83
N GLY A 334 -2.33 -3.59 10.03
CA GLY A 334 -2.90 -3.07 8.80
C GLY A 334 -4.41 -2.83 8.91
N SER A 335 -5.04 -2.56 7.77
CA SER A 335 -6.46 -2.32 7.63
C SER A 335 -7.15 -3.52 6.95
N THR A 336 -8.33 -3.90 7.44
CA THR A 336 -9.17 -4.93 6.78
C THR A 336 -9.62 -4.52 5.39
N THR A 337 -9.59 -3.22 5.06
CA THR A 337 -9.90 -2.71 3.72
C THR A 337 -8.96 -3.24 2.65
N GLN A 338 -7.83 -3.84 3.04
CA GLN A 338 -6.91 -4.49 2.11
C GLN A 338 -7.41 -5.83 1.61
N LEU A 339 -8.33 -6.51 2.31
CA LEU A 339 -8.71 -7.88 1.96
C LEU A 339 -9.96 -7.91 1.08
N VAL A 340 -9.90 -8.63 -0.03
CA VAL A 340 -11.09 -9.21 -0.66
C VAL A 340 -11.43 -10.47 0.12
N ASN A 341 -12.69 -10.61 0.54
CA ASN A 341 -13.15 -11.81 1.22
C ASN A 341 -12.87 -13.03 0.32
N SER A 342 -12.23 -14.04 0.93
CA SER A 342 -11.65 -15.22 0.30
C SER A 342 -12.54 -15.87 -0.76
N GLU A 343 -11.92 -16.30 -1.86
CA GLU A 343 -12.54 -17.10 -2.91
C GLU A 343 -12.05 -18.56 -2.81
N PRO A 344 -12.87 -19.57 -3.16
CA PRO A 344 -12.39 -20.92 -3.42
C PRO A 344 -11.45 -20.87 -4.64
N SER A 345 -10.25 -21.44 -4.54
CA SER A 345 -9.35 -21.50 -5.70
C SER A 345 -9.87 -22.51 -6.73
N ASP A 346 -10.18 -22.04 -7.95
CA ASP A 346 -10.39 -22.91 -9.12
C ASP A 346 -9.04 -23.48 -9.61
N VAL A 347 -8.41 -24.34 -8.81
CA VAL A 347 -7.27 -25.12 -9.31
C VAL A 347 -7.86 -26.17 -10.24
N GLU A 348 -7.54 -26.10 -11.54
CA GLU A 348 -7.84 -27.17 -12.48
C GLU A 348 -7.17 -28.46 -11.99
N PHE A 349 -7.93 -29.30 -11.29
CA PHE A 349 -7.48 -30.62 -10.92
C PHE A 349 -7.28 -31.45 -12.19
N GLU A 350 -6.06 -31.96 -12.41
CA GLU A 350 -5.75 -32.95 -13.46
C GLU A 350 -6.54 -34.27 -13.32
N HIS A 351 -7.38 -34.39 -12.28
CA HIS A 351 -8.23 -35.54 -12.01
C HIS A 351 -9.70 -35.12 -11.80
N PRO A 352 -10.68 -35.76 -12.50
CA PRO A 352 -12.08 -35.36 -12.51
C PRO A 352 -12.86 -35.80 -11.26
N VAL A 353 -12.23 -35.83 -10.09
CA VAL A 353 -12.86 -36.30 -8.86
C VAL A 353 -13.23 -35.11 -7.99
N SER A 354 -14.52 -34.73 -8.06
CA SER A 354 -15.23 -33.77 -7.20
C SER A 354 -14.61 -32.36 -7.07
N PRO A 355 -15.10 -31.37 -7.83
CA PRO A 355 -14.55 -30.00 -7.85
C PRO A 355 -14.81 -29.15 -6.58
N TYR A 356 -15.14 -29.78 -5.43
CA TYR A 356 -15.55 -29.05 -4.21
C TYR A 356 -14.93 -29.56 -2.90
N CYS A 357 -14.05 -30.57 -2.94
CA CYS A 357 -13.57 -31.21 -1.71
C CYS A 357 -12.19 -30.71 -1.21
N ASP A 358 -11.40 -30.05 -2.06
CA ASP A 358 -10.08 -29.51 -1.73
C ASP A 358 -10.02 -28.01 -2.04
N ASN A 359 -10.85 -27.22 -1.34
CA ASN A 359 -10.89 -25.77 -1.52
C ASN A 359 -9.79 -25.11 -0.69
N GLN A 360 -8.65 -24.79 -1.31
CA GLN A 360 -7.76 -23.78 -0.74
C GLN A 360 -8.44 -22.42 -0.88
N MET A 361 -8.71 -21.76 0.25
CA MET A 361 -9.16 -20.36 0.26
C MET A 361 -7.94 -19.45 0.14
N ILE A 362 -7.91 -18.61 -0.90
CA ILE A 362 -6.85 -17.60 -1.08
C ILE A 362 -7.47 -16.22 -0.91
N SER A 363 -6.88 -15.39 -0.05
CA SER A 363 -7.27 -13.99 0.12
C SER A 363 -6.36 -13.08 -0.70
N TYR A 364 -6.95 -12.12 -1.42
CA TYR A 364 -6.24 -11.15 -2.26
C TYR A 364 -6.47 -9.71 -1.82
N SER A 365 -5.65 -8.79 -2.31
CA SER A 365 -5.81 -7.35 -2.07
C SER A 365 -7.01 -6.76 -2.82
N THR A 366 -7.78 -5.86 -2.19
CA THR A 366 -8.88 -5.10 -2.85
C THR A 366 -8.40 -4.20 -3.98
N GLY A 367 -7.11 -3.86 -4.03
CA GLY A 367 -6.49 -3.09 -5.10
C GLY A 367 -6.23 -3.87 -6.39
N ARG A 368 -6.53 -5.18 -6.43
CA ARG A 368 -6.35 -6.04 -7.61
C ARG A 368 -7.58 -5.94 -8.51
N GLU A 369 -7.58 -4.99 -9.43
CA GLU A 369 -8.65 -4.85 -10.43
C GLU A 369 -8.55 -5.99 -11.46
N SER A 370 -9.32 -7.06 -11.29
CA SER A 370 -9.71 -7.92 -12.43
C SER A 370 -11.15 -7.62 -12.80
N THR A 371 -11.41 -7.45 -14.10
CA THR A 371 -12.72 -7.12 -14.68
C THR A 371 -13.80 -8.18 -14.39
N SER A 372 -13.41 -9.37 -13.92
CA SER A 372 -14.29 -10.44 -13.42
C SER A 372 -14.81 -10.23 -11.99
N ASN A 373 -14.19 -9.34 -11.19
CA ASN A 373 -14.28 -9.39 -9.73
C ASN A 373 -15.48 -8.63 -9.12
N MET A 374 -16.14 -7.73 -9.86
CA MET A 374 -17.26 -6.94 -9.30
C MET A 374 -18.61 -7.68 -9.29
N GLY A 375 -18.78 -8.71 -10.12
CA GLY A 375 -20.08 -9.40 -10.26
C GLY A 375 -20.36 -10.46 -9.18
N ILE A 376 -19.33 -11.09 -8.65
CA ILE A 376 -19.44 -12.32 -7.85
C ILE A 376 -19.38 -12.04 -6.33
N GLY A 377 -18.56 -11.08 -5.89
CA GLY A 377 -18.42 -10.73 -4.46
C GLY A 377 -19.72 -10.20 -3.81
N LEU A 378 -20.59 -9.55 -4.59
CA LEU A 378 -21.92 -9.13 -4.14
C LEU A 378 -22.87 -10.33 -3.89
N TYR A 379 -22.65 -11.45 -4.57
CA TYR A 379 -23.52 -12.63 -4.49
C TYR A 379 -23.22 -13.48 -3.25
N ILE A 380 -21.94 -13.65 -2.90
CA ILE A 380 -21.51 -14.48 -1.76
C ILE A 380 -21.77 -13.79 -0.42
N GLY A 381 -21.54 -12.48 -0.31
CA GLY A 381 -21.83 -11.71 0.90
C GLY A 381 -23.34 -11.67 1.25
N ALA A 382 -24.20 -11.76 0.23
CA ALA A 382 -25.64 -11.88 0.42
C ALA A 382 -26.04 -13.28 0.90
N GLN A 383 -25.38 -14.35 0.42
CA GLN A 383 -25.66 -15.72 0.86
C GLN A 383 -25.17 -16.00 2.28
N GLN A 384 -23.97 -15.55 2.66
CA GLN A 384 -23.45 -15.74 4.02
C GLN A 384 -24.34 -15.05 5.07
N LYS A 385 -24.75 -13.79 4.81
CA LYS A 385 -25.70 -13.08 5.68
C LYS A 385 -27.07 -13.75 5.75
N MET A 386 -27.51 -14.39 4.66
CA MET A 386 -28.78 -15.12 4.63
C MET A 386 -28.69 -16.41 5.47
N VAL A 387 -27.58 -17.14 5.39
CA VAL A 387 -27.31 -18.32 6.22
C VAL A 387 -27.21 -17.95 7.70
N ASP A 388 -26.50 -16.87 8.05
CA ASP A 388 -26.40 -16.40 9.43
C ASP A 388 -27.75 -15.89 9.97
N MET A 389 -28.60 -15.28 9.13
CA MET A 389 -29.97 -14.93 9.50
C MET A 389 -30.82 -16.17 9.74
N MET A 390 -30.70 -17.20 8.89
CA MET A 390 -31.46 -18.44 9.03
C MET A 390 -31.03 -19.25 10.25
N LEU A 391 -29.73 -19.27 10.57
CA LEU A 391 -29.22 -19.92 11.78
C LEU A 391 -29.69 -19.19 13.04
N ASN A 392 -29.70 -17.86 13.07
CA ASN A 392 -30.22 -17.10 14.21
C ASN A 392 -31.74 -17.26 14.39
N LEU A 393 -32.50 -17.50 13.32
CA LEU A 393 -33.94 -17.80 13.41
C LEU A 393 -34.22 -19.23 13.94
N LEU A 394 -33.30 -20.18 13.74
CA LEU A 394 -33.42 -21.56 14.23
C LEU A 394 -33.09 -21.72 15.72
N PHE A 395 -32.44 -20.72 16.34
CA PHE A 395 -32.07 -20.74 17.76
C PHE A 395 -32.97 -19.89 18.68
N ILE A 396 -34.09 -19.34 18.18
CA ILE A 396 -35.02 -18.54 18.98
C ILE A 396 -36.13 -19.38 19.64
N ASP A 397 -36.34 -20.64 19.24
CA ASP A 397 -37.37 -21.51 19.83
C ASP A 397 -36.79 -22.83 20.40
N PHE A 398 -35.81 -22.74 21.31
CA PHE A 398 -35.45 -23.82 22.24
C PHE A 398 -35.16 -23.31 23.65
#